data_AF-A0A438M729-F1
#
_entry.id   AF-A0A438M729-F1
#
_cell.length_a   1.000
_cell.length_b   1.000
_cell.length_c   1.000
_cell.angle_alpha   90.00
_cell.angle_beta   90.00
_cell.angle_gamma   90.00
#
_symmetry.space_group_name_H-M   'P 1'
#
loop_
_entity.id
_entity.type
_entity.pdbx_description
1 polymer ?
#
loop_
_entity_poly.entity_id
_entity_poly.type
_entity_poly.pdbx_seq_one_letter_code
_entity_poly.pdbx_strand_id
1 'polypeptide(L)'
;MNNIKLILAGTALGTVFGGLVVATPALADERTCRGTIRAVAVDGVYVPKGATCTLVGTRVDGDIKVGRNATLVAHKVRVDGNVQAEGARSVSVISGSLVDGSVQVKQGGAATVTSSRINGDIQLDDNRRYQRVNGNRVGGNIQVMSNRGGVQIHRNAVKGDLQCKENRPKPTGGKNVVGGNKEDQCRRF
;
A
#
# COMPACT_ATOMS: atom_id res chain seq x y z
N MET A 1 -38.52 36.32 -50.27
CA MET A 1 -39.62 35.49 -50.81
C MET A 1 -39.87 34.35 -49.83
N ASN A 2 -41.15 34.21 -49.45
CA ASN A 2 -41.80 33.12 -48.69
C ASN A 2 -41.66 33.04 -47.15
N ASN A 3 -42.38 33.95 -46.50
CA ASN A 3 -43.46 33.75 -45.49
C ASN A 3 -43.70 32.32 -44.94
N ILE A 4 -43.95 32.20 -43.61
CA ILE A 4 -45.29 31.87 -43.04
C ILE A 4 -45.28 31.80 -41.48
N LYS A 5 -46.07 32.73 -40.92
CA LYS A 5 -47.03 32.71 -39.79
C LYS A 5 -46.71 32.02 -38.45
N LEU A 6 -46.71 32.90 -37.43
CA LEU A 6 -47.08 32.67 -36.03
C LEU A 6 -48.48 32.03 -35.89
N ILE A 7 -48.61 31.05 -34.99
CA ILE A 7 -49.84 30.78 -34.22
C ILE A 7 -49.44 30.60 -32.75
N LEU A 8 -49.95 31.50 -31.91
CA LEU A 8 -49.97 31.42 -30.44
C LEU A 8 -51.33 30.85 -30.03
N ALA A 9 -51.35 29.88 -29.10
CA ALA A 9 -52.34 29.79 -28.02
C ALA A 9 -52.06 28.53 -27.16
N GLY A 10 -52.06 28.68 -25.82
CA GLY A 10 -52.31 27.57 -24.91
C GLY A 10 -51.40 27.49 -23.68
N THR A 11 -51.76 28.23 -22.63
CA THR A 11 -51.20 28.23 -21.27
C THR A 11 -51.36 26.91 -20.50
N ALA A 12 -50.34 26.46 -19.76
CA ALA A 12 -50.43 26.04 -18.35
C ALA A 12 -49.05 25.59 -17.78
N LEU A 13 -48.61 26.32 -16.75
CA LEU A 13 -47.91 25.90 -15.52
C LEU A 13 -47.03 24.63 -15.53
N GLY A 14 -45.74 24.81 -15.27
CA GLY A 14 -44.87 23.73 -14.80
C GLY A 14 -43.38 23.95 -15.02
N THR A 15 -42.78 24.99 -14.43
CA THR A 15 -41.31 25.12 -14.38
C THR A 15 -40.74 24.08 -13.43
N VAL A 16 -40.48 22.87 -13.93
CA VAL A 16 -39.58 21.92 -13.25
C VAL A 16 -38.16 22.22 -13.72
N PHE A 17 -37.52 23.20 -13.09
CA PHE A 17 -36.06 23.28 -13.11
C PHE A 17 -35.54 22.08 -12.32
N GLY A 18 -35.35 20.96 -13.01
CA GLY A 18 -34.60 19.83 -12.48
C GLY A 18 -33.16 20.29 -12.26
N GLY A 19 -32.82 20.64 -11.01
CA GLY A 19 -31.46 20.98 -10.62
C GLY A 19 -30.54 19.80 -10.92
N LEU A 20 -29.62 19.98 -11.88
CA LEU A 20 -28.56 19.03 -12.14
C LEU A 20 -27.62 19.07 -10.92
N VAL A 21 -27.76 18.09 -10.02
CA VAL A 21 -26.79 17.89 -8.94
C VAL A 21 -25.51 17.37 -9.60
N VAL A 22 -24.60 18.27 -9.93
CA VAL A 22 -23.24 17.89 -10.33
C VAL A 22 -22.57 17.40 -9.05
N ALA A 23 -22.60 16.09 -8.83
CA ALA A 23 -21.77 15.46 -7.82
C ALA A 23 -20.30 15.75 -8.21
N THR A 24 -19.67 16.69 -7.53
CA THR A 24 -18.22 16.84 -7.64
C THR A 24 -17.61 15.52 -7.16
N PRO A 25 -16.79 14.84 -7.98
CA PRO A 25 -16.08 13.68 -7.46
C PRO A 25 -15.23 14.18 -6.29
N ALA A 26 -15.42 13.57 -5.12
CA ALA A 26 -14.50 13.74 -4.00
C ALA A 26 -13.17 13.14 -4.45
N LEU A 27 -12.30 13.97 -5.03
CA LEU A 27 -10.91 13.63 -5.26
C LEU A 27 -10.29 13.52 -3.88
N ALA A 28 -10.07 12.30 -3.39
CA ALA A 28 -9.22 12.06 -2.24
C ALA A 28 -7.88 12.78 -2.50
N ASP A 29 -7.53 13.76 -1.67
CA ASP A 29 -6.40 14.63 -1.94
C ASP A 29 -5.10 13.87 -1.62
N GLU A 30 -4.55 13.19 -2.63
CA GLU A 30 -3.36 12.37 -2.47
C GLU A 30 -2.16 13.27 -2.15
N ARG A 31 -1.68 13.23 -0.90
CA ARG A 31 -0.60 14.08 -0.43
C ARG A 31 0.73 13.64 -1.03
N THR A 32 1.31 14.47 -1.87
CA THR A 32 2.67 14.24 -2.35
C THR A 32 3.71 14.51 -1.26
N CYS A 33 4.52 13.50 -0.93
CA CYS A 33 5.55 13.57 0.11
C CYS A 33 6.97 13.57 -0.47
N ARG A 34 7.75 14.61 -0.16
CA ARG A 34 9.17 14.74 -0.51
C ARG A 34 10.08 15.01 0.70
N GLY A 35 9.56 14.76 1.90
CA GLY A 35 10.24 15.10 3.16
C GLY A 35 9.62 14.35 4.32
N THR A 36 9.39 15.02 5.44
CA THR A 36 8.78 14.39 6.63
C THR A 36 7.34 14.86 6.81
N ILE A 37 6.43 13.92 7.04
CA ILE A 37 5.08 14.17 7.54
C ILE A 37 5.01 13.59 8.95
N ARG A 38 4.52 14.37 9.91
CA ARG A 38 4.41 13.96 11.31
C ARG A 38 2.99 13.48 11.61
N ALA A 39 2.57 13.55 12.87
CA ALA A 39 1.30 13.04 13.36
C ALA A 39 0.10 13.88 12.88
N VAL A 40 -0.21 13.78 11.60
CA VAL A 40 -1.40 14.35 10.94
C VAL A 40 -2.15 13.24 10.20
N ALA A 41 -3.43 13.47 9.94
CA ALA A 41 -4.22 12.63 9.04
C ALA A 41 -4.12 13.16 7.60
N VAL A 42 -4.02 12.25 6.63
CA VAL A 42 -4.04 12.56 5.19
C VAL A 42 -4.84 11.47 4.47
N ASP A 43 -5.50 11.83 3.37
CA ASP A 43 -6.33 10.88 2.62
C ASP A 43 -5.50 9.79 1.95
N GLY A 44 -4.34 10.16 1.40
CA GLY A 44 -3.42 9.25 0.75
C GLY A 44 -2.03 9.84 0.71
N VAL A 45 -1.02 9.01 0.44
CA VAL A 45 0.37 9.50 0.29
C VAL A 45 0.98 8.98 -1.00
N TYR A 46 1.49 9.89 -1.81
CA TYR A 46 2.34 9.56 -2.95
C TYR A 46 3.77 10.01 -2.71
N VAL A 47 4.74 9.10 -2.85
CA VAL A 47 6.17 9.42 -2.81
C VAL A 47 6.70 9.43 -4.24
N PRO A 48 7.04 10.60 -4.83
CA PRO A 48 7.48 10.68 -6.21
C PRO A 48 8.78 9.94 -6.49
N LYS A 49 9.04 9.66 -7.77
CA LYS A 49 10.29 9.05 -8.24
C LYS A 49 11.52 9.73 -7.62
N GLY A 50 12.41 8.93 -7.05
CA GLY A 50 13.66 9.40 -6.44
C GLY A 50 13.52 10.21 -5.15
N ALA A 51 12.30 10.54 -4.73
CA ALA A 51 12.08 11.30 -3.50
C ALA A 51 12.24 10.40 -2.26
N THR A 52 12.47 11.03 -1.11
CA THR A 52 12.43 10.36 0.18
C THR A 52 11.27 10.92 0.98
N CYS A 53 10.46 10.03 1.54
CA CYS A 53 9.38 10.36 2.46
C CYS A 53 9.58 9.66 3.79
N THR A 54 9.45 10.42 4.88
CA THR A 54 9.40 9.89 6.24
C THR A 54 8.06 10.21 6.85
N LEU A 55 7.30 9.19 7.25
CA LEU A 55 6.04 9.32 7.97
C LEU A 55 6.27 8.95 9.42
N VAL A 56 5.91 9.82 10.36
CA VAL A 56 6.10 9.60 11.80
C VAL A 56 4.80 9.85 12.53
N GLY A 57 4.14 8.76 12.97
CA GLY A 57 2.86 8.86 13.66
C GLY A 57 1.70 9.31 12.76
N THR A 58 1.91 9.39 11.45
CA THR A 58 0.91 9.82 10.45
C THR A 58 -0.22 8.80 10.35
N ARG A 59 -1.45 9.29 10.19
CA ARG A 59 -2.62 8.50 9.79
C ARG A 59 -2.87 8.71 8.30
N VAL A 60 -3.00 7.64 7.55
CA VAL A 60 -3.30 7.65 6.12
C VAL A 60 -4.62 6.89 5.94
N ASP A 61 -5.68 7.59 5.54
CA ASP A 61 -7.03 6.99 5.43
C ASP A 61 -7.19 6.15 4.15
N GLY A 62 -6.20 6.21 3.25
CA GLY A 62 -6.12 5.44 2.02
C GLY A 62 -4.77 4.76 1.85
N ASP A 63 -4.26 4.75 0.61
CA ASP A 63 -3.02 4.06 0.25
C ASP A 63 -1.77 4.95 0.39
N ILE A 64 -0.63 4.30 0.60
CA ILE A 64 0.70 4.86 0.36
C ILE A 64 1.27 4.25 -0.91
N LYS A 65 1.52 5.08 -1.93
CA LYS A 65 2.16 4.68 -3.19
C LYS A 65 3.58 5.22 -3.27
N VAL A 66 4.55 4.34 -3.46
CA VAL A 66 5.98 4.68 -3.51
C VAL A 66 6.50 4.52 -4.93
N GLY A 67 6.92 5.62 -5.54
CA GLY A 67 7.42 5.65 -6.91
C GLY A 67 8.80 5.00 -7.09
N ARG A 68 9.19 4.87 -8.36
CA ARG A 68 10.48 4.28 -8.75
C ARG A 68 11.67 5.00 -8.11
N ASN A 69 12.64 4.22 -7.64
CA ASN A 69 13.84 4.70 -6.93
C ASN A 69 13.56 5.60 -5.71
N ALA A 70 12.30 5.67 -5.25
CA ALA A 70 11.94 6.47 -4.08
C ALA A 70 12.19 5.69 -2.79
N THR A 71 12.20 6.41 -1.68
CA THR A 71 12.39 5.84 -0.34
C THR A 71 11.22 6.20 0.56
N LEU A 72 10.63 5.19 1.21
CA LEU A 72 9.64 5.39 2.28
C LEU A 72 10.19 4.88 3.61
N VAL A 73 10.05 5.70 4.64
CA VAL A 73 10.24 5.31 6.04
C VAL A 73 8.95 5.61 6.80
N ALA A 74 8.15 4.58 7.07
CA ALA A 74 6.91 4.67 7.82
C ALA A 74 7.12 4.14 9.24
N HIS A 75 7.06 5.05 10.21
CA HIS A 75 7.33 4.78 11.62
C HIS A 75 6.10 5.08 12.48
N LYS A 76 5.57 4.05 13.15
CA LYS A 76 4.38 4.15 14.02
C LYS A 76 3.16 4.75 13.28
N VAL A 77 2.99 4.40 12.00
CA VAL A 77 1.88 4.93 11.19
C VAL A 77 0.62 4.09 11.35
N ARG A 78 -0.53 4.66 10.97
CA ARG A 78 -1.76 3.91 10.71
C ARG A 78 -2.16 4.14 9.25
N VAL A 79 -2.37 3.07 8.51
CA VAL A 79 -2.74 3.10 7.10
C VAL A 79 -3.99 2.24 6.94
N ASP A 80 -5.11 2.86 6.57
CA ASP A 80 -6.39 2.17 6.41
C ASP A 80 -6.40 1.38 5.07
N GLY A 81 -5.59 1.81 4.10
CA GLY A 81 -5.31 1.08 2.85
C GLY A 81 -4.03 0.25 2.87
N ASN A 82 -3.32 0.27 1.73
CA ASN A 82 -2.12 -0.52 1.45
C ASN A 82 -0.86 0.34 1.42
N VAL A 83 0.30 -0.30 1.56
CA VAL A 83 1.59 0.26 1.17
C VAL A 83 2.06 -0.45 -0.10
N GLN A 84 2.11 0.29 -1.21
CA GLN A 84 2.39 -0.26 -2.53
C GLN A 84 3.63 0.39 -3.14
N ALA A 85 4.57 -0.43 -3.61
CA ALA A 85 5.82 0.04 -4.19
C ALA A 85 6.27 -0.85 -5.34
N GLU A 86 6.44 -0.25 -6.52
CA GLU A 86 7.06 -0.90 -7.68
C GLU A 86 8.34 -0.15 -8.07
N GLY A 87 9.48 -0.85 -8.05
CA GLY A 87 10.76 -0.25 -8.41
C GLY A 87 11.32 0.74 -7.39
N ALA A 88 10.78 0.80 -6.16
CA ALA A 88 11.27 1.68 -5.10
C ALA A 88 12.71 1.33 -4.68
N ARG A 89 13.47 2.31 -4.21
CA ARG A 89 14.84 2.10 -3.69
C ARG A 89 14.82 1.38 -2.34
N SER A 90 13.93 1.80 -1.45
CA SER A 90 13.71 1.13 -0.18
C SER A 90 12.37 1.50 0.45
N VAL A 91 11.72 0.51 1.07
CA VAL A 91 10.48 0.69 1.85
C VAL A 91 10.70 0.14 3.25
N SER A 92 10.40 0.94 4.28
CA SER A 92 10.43 0.53 5.68
C SER A 92 9.08 0.79 6.35
N VAL A 93 8.43 -0.24 6.89
CA VAL A 93 7.21 -0.17 7.71
C VAL A 93 7.55 -0.75 9.07
N ILE A 94 7.71 0.10 10.08
CA ILE A 94 8.40 -0.25 11.33
C ILE A 94 7.72 0.32 12.58
N SER A 95 8.19 -0.14 13.75
CA SER A 95 7.94 0.47 15.07
C SER A 95 6.46 0.57 15.46
N GLY A 96 5.72 -0.53 15.38
CA GLY A 96 4.32 -0.58 15.80
C GLY A 96 3.35 0.02 14.77
N SER A 97 3.73 0.03 13.49
CA SER A 97 2.82 0.48 12.43
C SER A 97 1.65 -0.48 12.26
N LEU A 98 0.50 0.06 11.90
CA LEU A 98 -0.71 -0.67 11.55
C LEU A 98 -1.04 -0.40 10.07
N VAL A 99 -1.21 -1.46 9.30
CA VAL A 99 -1.70 -1.42 7.93
C VAL A 99 -2.90 -2.34 7.85
N ASP A 100 -4.07 -1.78 7.56
CA ASP A 100 -5.30 -2.56 7.46
C ASP A 100 -5.39 -3.34 6.14
N GLY A 101 -4.73 -2.85 5.09
CA GLY A 101 -4.46 -3.61 3.87
C GLY A 101 -3.16 -4.41 3.91
N SER A 102 -2.49 -4.45 2.75
CA SER A 102 -1.28 -5.22 2.50
C SER A 102 -0.05 -4.32 2.34
N VAL A 103 1.14 -4.88 2.56
CA VAL A 103 2.43 -4.29 2.19
C VAL A 103 2.98 -5.04 0.99
N GLN A 104 3.10 -4.35 -0.15
CA GLN A 104 3.51 -4.93 -1.43
C GLN A 104 4.74 -4.17 -1.97
N VAL A 105 5.88 -4.84 -2.07
CA VAL A 105 7.12 -4.28 -2.63
C VAL A 105 7.62 -5.19 -3.73
N LYS A 106 7.54 -4.71 -4.98
CA LYS A 106 7.84 -5.46 -6.20
C LYS A 106 8.94 -4.79 -7.00
N GLN A 107 9.80 -5.60 -7.63
CA GLN A 107 10.86 -5.14 -8.56
C GLN A 107 11.78 -4.05 -7.98
N GLY A 108 11.91 -3.99 -6.66
CA GLY A 108 12.52 -2.89 -5.92
C GLY A 108 13.94 -3.16 -5.44
N GLY A 109 14.38 -2.30 -4.52
CA GLY A 109 15.63 -2.43 -3.78
C GLY A 109 15.44 -3.24 -2.50
N ALA A 110 15.37 -2.58 -1.35
CA ALA A 110 15.24 -3.21 -0.04
C ALA A 110 13.83 -3.05 0.54
N ALA A 111 13.35 -4.04 1.31
CA ALA A 111 12.09 -3.96 2.03
C ALA A 111 12.29 -4.39 3.49
N THR A 112 11.85 -3.56 4.43
CA THR A 112 11.88 -3.86 5.87
C THR A 112 10.48 -3.70 6.44
N VAL A 113 9.88 -4.79 6.90
CA VAL A 113 8.61 -4.78 7.64
C VAL A 113 8.87 -5.39 9.00
N THR A 114 8.85 -4.57 10.05
CA THR A 114 9.19 -5.06 11.39
C THR A 114 8.28 -4.53 12.49
N SER A 115 8.05 -5.35 13.51
CA SER A 115 7.29 -4.99 14.70
C SER A 115 5.94 -4.32 14.38
N SER A 116 5.26 -4.79 13.34
CA SER A 116 4.05 -4.16 12.79
C SER A 116 2.87 -5.13 12.74
N ARG A 117 1.66 -4.58 12.64
CA ARG A 117 0.43 -5.34 12.38
C ARG A 117 -0.03 -5.05 10.96
N ILE A 118 -0.09 -6.09 10.14
CA ILE A 118 -0.56 -6.04 8.76
C ILE A 118 -1.79 -6.94 8.70
N ASN A 119 -2.98 -6.39 8.45
CA ASN A 119 -4.19 -7.22 8.45
C ASN A 119 -4.35 -7.98 7.13
N GLY A 120 -3.80 -7.48 6.02
CA GLY A 120 -3.65 -8.21 4.76
C GLY A 120 -2.34 -9.00 4.68
N ASP A 121 -1.71 -8.96 3.51
CA ASP A 121 -0.51 -9.71 3.17
C ASP A 121 0.78 -8.88 3.30
N ILE A 122 1.90 -9.56 3.44
CA ILE A 122 3.22 -9.02 3.09
C ILE A 122 3.70 -9.73 1.83
N GLN A 123 3.86 -8.99 0.72
CA GLN A 123 4.30 -9.51 -0.57
C GLN A 123 5.61 -8.84 -1.00
N LEU A 124 6.69 -9.61 -1.07
CA LEU A 124 8.01 -9.15 -1.51
C LEU A 124 8.44 -9.94 -2.75
N ASP A 125 8.47 -9.27 -3.89
CA ASP A 125 8.71 -9.93 -5.19
C ASP A 125 9.81 -9.23 -6.00
N ASP A 126 10.72 -10.02 -6.59
CA ASP A 126 11.79 -9.56 -7.48
C ASP A 126 12.65 -8.40 -6.92
N ASN A 127 12.86 -8.34 -5.60
CA ASN A 127 13.66 -7.28 -4.98
C ASN A 127 15.16 -7.62 -4.97
N ARG A 128 15.99 -6.60 -5.21
CA ARG A 128 17.42 -6.79 -5.48
C ARG A 128 18.33 -6.65 -4.28
N ARG A 129 17.90 -6.00 -3.19
CA ARG A 129 18.71 -5.75 -1.98
C ARG A 129 18.04 -6.40 -0.77
N TYR A 130 18.81 -6.72 0.27
CA TYR A 130 18.35 -7.46 1.45
C TYR A 130 16.96 -7.05 1.97
N GLN A 131 16.15 -8.07 2.28
CA GLN A 131 14.80 -7.89 2.80
C GLN A 131 14.67 -8.46 4.22
N ARG A 132 13.84 -7.82 5.04
CA ARG A 132 13.60 -8.22 6.44
C ARG A 132 12.12 -8.17 6.78
N VAL A 133 11.57 -9.30 7.21
CA VAL A 133 10.19 -9.43 7.68
C VAL A 133 10.22 -10.04 9.07
N ASN A 134 10.27 -9.20 10.11
CA ASN A 134 10.50 -9.68 11.48
C ASN A 134 9.52 -9.14 12.52
N GLY A 135 9.01 -10.02 13.39
CA GLY A 135 8.23 -9.59 14.55
C GLY A 135 6.84 -9.05 14.21
N ASN A 136 6.25 -9.48 13.09
CA ASN A 136 4.95 -8.97 12.64
C ASN A 136 3.78 -9.88 13.05
N ARG A 137 2.60 -9.28 13.16
CA ARG A 137 1.32 -9.99 13.12
C ARG A 137 0.71 -9.78 11.75
N VAL A 138 0.50 -10.86 11.00
CA VAL A 138 0.01 -10.84 9.62
C VAL A 138 -1.32 -11.57 9.55
N GLY A 139 -2.37 -10.87 9.10
CA GLY A 139 -3.72 -11.42 9.00
C GLY A 139 -3.94 -12.29 7.76
N GLY A 140 -3.19 -12.04 6.69
CA GLY A 140 -3.11 -12.89 5.51
C GLY A 140 -1.81 -13.70 5.46
N ASN A 141 -1.16 -13.67 4.31
CA ASN A 141 0.02 -14.46 3.96
C ASN A 141 1.31 -13.62 4.04
N ILE A 142 2.45 -14.31 4.19
CA ILE A 142 3.76 -13.76 3.85
C ILE A 142 4.24 -14.48 2.58
N GLN A 143 4.36 -13.73 1.48
CA GLN A 143 4.78 -14.22 0.18
C GLN A 143 6.10 -13.57 -0.22
N VAL A 144 7.15 -14.37 -0.38
CA VAL A 144 8.50 -13.89 -0.69
C VAL A 144 9.01 -14.62 -1.93
N MET A 145 9.04 -13.93 -3.06
CA MET A 145 9.27 -14.56 -4.36
C MET A 145 10.45 -13.91 -5.10
N SER A 146 11.32 -14.72 -5.71
CA SER A 146 12.31 -14.27 -6.70
C SER A 146 13.29 -13.17 -6.24
N ASN A 147 13.46 -12.96 -4.93
CA ASN A 147 14.32 -11.90 -4.42
C ASN A 147 15.80 -12.31 -4.49
N ARG A 148 16.66 -11.36 -4.87
CA ARG A 148 18.11 -11.58 -5.13
C ARG A 148 19.06 -11.06 -4.04
N GLY A 149 18.56 -10.30 -3.07
CA GLY A 149 19.37 -9.66 -2.03
C GLY A 149 19.50 -10.45 -0.72
N GLY A 150 18.89 -11.64 -0.64
CA GLY A 150 18.70 -12.40 0.60
C GLY A 150 17.55 -11.89 1.46
N VAL A 151 16.86 -12.81 2.12
CA VAL A 151 15.68 -12.54 2.94
C VAL A 151 15.92 -13.08 4.35
N GLN A 152 15.51 -12.32 5.37
CA GLN A 152 15.29 -12.84 6.72
C GLN A 152 13.81 -12.73 7.11
N ILE A 153 13.25 -13.84 7.57
CA ILE A 153 11.86 -13.96 8.03
C ILE A 153 11.83 -14.56 9.43
N HIS A 154 11.63 -13.75 10.46
CA HIS A 154 11.84 -14.20 11.84
C HIS A 154 10.76 -13.69 12.82
N ARG A 155 10.28 -14.56 13.72
CA ARG A 155 9.31 -14.20 14.78
C ARG A 155 8.01 -13.58 14.26
N ASN A 156 7.47 -14.03 13.13
CA ASN A 156 6.16 -13.58 12.68
C ASN A 156 5.04 -14.50 13.18
N ALA A 157 3.88 -13.94 13.47
CA ALA A 157 2.63 -14.67 13.66
C ALA A 157 1.76 -14.42 12.43
N VAL A 158 1.59 -15.45 11.60
CA VAL A 158 0.91 -15.40 10.30
C VAL A 158 -0.36 -16.22 10.41
N LYS A 159 -1.52 -15.65 10.09
CA LYS A 159 -2.78 -16.41 10.09
C LYS A 159 -2.91 -17.30 8.86
N GLY A 160 -2.50 -16.82 7.69
CA GLY A 160 -2.45 -17.60 6.46
C GLY A 160 -1.13 -18.37 6.31
N ASP A 161 -0.63 -18.41 5.08
CA ASP A 161 0.55 -19.17 4.66
C ASP A 161 1.84 -18.34 4.70
N LEU A 162 2.96 -19.05 4.83
CA LEU A 162 4.30 -18.53 4.65
C LEU A 162 4.94 -19.21 3.42
N GLN A 163 5.01 -18.48 2.31
CA GLN A 163 5.43 -19.01 1.01
C GLN A 163 6.71 -18.34 0.53
N CYS A 164 7.71 -19.15 0.18
CA CYS A 164 9.00 -18.62 -0.29
C CYS A 164 9.54 -19.41 -1.47
N LYS A 165 9.50 -18.80 -2.66
CA LYS A 165 9.90 -19.46 -3.91
C LYS A 165 10.96 -18.65 -4.65
N GLU A 166 11.90 -19.35 -5.29
CA GLU A 166 12.87 -18.76 -6.22
C GLU A 166 13.80 -17.65 -5.67
N ASN A 167 13.85 -17.44 -4.35
CA ASN A 167 14.77 -16.47 -3.76
C ASN A 167 16.21 -16.99 -3.76
N ARG A 168 17.16 -16.11 -4.06
CA ARG A 168 18.60 -16.39 -4.09
C ARG A 168 19.37 -15.27 -3.39
N PRO A 169 20.14 -15.53 -2.32
CA PRO A 169 20.23 -16.80 -1.60
C PRO A 169 18.88 -17.22 -1.00
N LYS A 170 18.79 -18.49 -0.62
CA LYS A 170 17.62 -19.05 0.06
C LYS A 170 17.30 -18.22 1.32
N PRO A 171 16.02 -17.95 1.63
CA PRO A 171 15.63 -17.21 2.82
C PRO A 171 16.15 -17.86 4.10
N THR A 172 16.51 -17.04 5.07
CA THR A 172 16.83 -17.44 6.44
C THR A 172 15.67 -17.08 7.36
N GLY A 173 15.51 -17.80 8.46
CA GLY A 173 14.39 -17.52 9.35
C GLY A 173 14.33 -18.40 10.59
N GLY A 174 13.26 -18.22 11.34
CA GLY A 174 13.00 -18.98 12.56
C GLY A 174 11.88 -18.37 13.39
N LYS A 175 11.30 -19.20 14.27
CA LYS A 175 10.29 -18.77 15.25
C LYS A 175 9.03 -18.17 14.58
N ASN A 176 8.71 -18.56 13.35
CA ASN A 176 7.45 -18.14 12.74
C ASN A 176 6.34 -19.10 13.18
N VAL A 177 5.24 -18.54 13.68
CA VAL A 177 4.00 -19.26 13.98
C VAL A 177 3.06 -18.99 12.81
N VAL A 178 2.68 -20.04 12.10
CA VAL A 178 1.92 -19.94 10.85
C VAL A 178 0.65 -20.79 11.03
N GLY A 179 -0.51 -20.18 10.81
CA GLY A 179 -1.81 -20.85 10.92
C GLY A 179 -2.10 -21.75 9.72
N GLY A 180 -1.64 -21.36 8.54
CA GLY A 180 -1.61 -22.19 7.34
C GLY A 180 -0.30 -22.96 7.18
N ASN A 181 0.18 -23.06 5.93
CA ASN A 181 1.35 -23.85 5.56
C ASN A 181 2.64 -23.03 5.48
N LYS A 182 3.77 -23.71 5.68
CA LYS A 182 5.10 -23.20 5.34
C LYS A 182 5.58 -23.92 4.08
N GLU A 183 5.84 -23.17 3.02
CA GLU A 183 6.06 -23.75 1.70
C GLU A 183 7.50 -23.54 1.19
N ASP A 184 7.91 -24.42 0.29
CA ASP A 184 9.14 -24.33 -0.50
C ASP A 184 10.41 -24.04 0.32
N GLN A 185 10.97 -22.84 0.15
CA GLN A 185 12.25 -22.49 0.74
C GLN A 185 12.13 -22.18 2.23
N CYS A 186 10.95 -21.82 2.73
CA CYS A 186 10.70 -21.54 4.14
C CYS A 186 9.95 -22.65 4.89
N ARG A 187 9.69 -23.81 4.26
CA ARG A 187 9.04 -24.97 4.89
C ARG A 187 9.63 -25.49 6.21
N ARG A 188 10.82 -25.02 6.61
CA ARG A 188 11.55 -25.48 7.81
C ARG A 188 11.59 -24.46 8.96
N PHE A 189 11.02 -23.24 8.84
CA PHE A 189 11.20 -22.21 9.89
C PHE A 189 10.01 -21.26 10.10
#